data_AF-A0A2G5SI48-F1
#
_entry.id   AF-A0A2G5SI48-F1
#
_cell.length_a   1.000
_cell.length_b   1.000
_cell.length_c   1.000
_cell.angle_alpha   90.00
_cell.angle_beta   90.00
_cell.angle_gamma   90.00
#
_symmetry.space_group_name_H-M   'P 1'
#
loop_
_entity.id
_entity.type
_entity.pdbx_description
1 polymer ?
#
loop_
_entity_poly.entity_id
_entity_poly.type
_entity_poly.pdbx_seq_one_letter_code
_entity_poly.pdbx_strand_id
1 'polypeptide(L)'
;MDSKLDDTSKKDPKSLILDEFRSGKRLSRIGISFLKGTITLSFPGPFPSPTLQIFYTEKSENLSEIGLTNNPKSLQRGNFRDLAVDDMIKILTGPGDYKLENLTIAGEIDNLFAQKLSEKFENHSKIHVDSVQIYMYGSSETAPVNNLLNLFQSIKEIDIKSKDLPDEEFTDKLKGITALKNVEMVTIHNTRNDHVFWDPARLMIPRFTVKLDRISVHNYVRMMKVS
;
A
#
# COMPACT_ATOMS: atom_id res chain seq x y z
N MET A 1 -16.47 -50.62 -2.27
CA MET A 1 -15.46 -49.78 -2.95
C MET A 1 -15.45 -48.46 -2.22
N ASP A 2 -14.45 -48.27 -1.36
CA ASP A 2 -14.27 -47.08 -0.54
C ASP A 2 -13.83 -45.90 -1.41
N SER A 3 -14.75 -44.98 -1.71
CA SER A 3 -14.36 -43.66 -2.19
C SER A 3 -13.91 -42.84 -0.98
N LYS A 4 -12.60 -42.81 -0.74
CA LYS A 4 -11.96 -41.77 0.07
C LYS A 4 -12.27 -40.42 -0.58
N LEU A 5 -13.33 -39.78 -0.11
CA LEU A 5 -13.52 -38.34 -0.26
C LEU A 5 -12.38 -37.70 0.53
N ASP A 6 -11.41 -37.15 -0.20
CA ASP A 6 -10.35 -36.33 0.38
C ASP A 6 -11.03 -35.20 1.17
N ASP A 7 -10.85 -35.25 2.48
CA ASP A 7 -11.29 -34.23 3.41
C ASP A 7 -10.36 -33.02 3.21
N THR A 8 -10.63 -32.24 2.15
CA THR A 8 -10.15 -30.87 2.06
C THR A 8 -10.91 -30.07 3.10
N SER A 9 -10.58 -30.28 4.39
CA SER A 9 -10.91 -29.37 5.47
C SER A 9 -10.61 -27.96 4.94
N LYS A 10 -11.61 -27.08 5.02
CA LYS A 10 -11.51 -25.69 4.57
C LYS A 10 -10.28 -25.07 5.24
N LYS A 11 -9.14 -25.06 4.54
CA LYS A 11 -7.94 -24.38 5.02
C LYS A 11 -8.29 -22.91 5.21
N ASP A 12 -7.95 -22.39 6.38
CA ASP A 12 -8.05 -20.97 6.70
C ASP A 12 -7.41 -20.12 5.57
N PRO A 13 -8.09 -19.10 5.01
CA PRO A 13 -7.52 -18.27 3.94
C PRO A 13 -6.14 -17.70 4.26
N LYS A 14 -5.86 -17.43 5.53
CA LYS A 14 -4.52 -16.99 5.98
C LYS A 14 -3.49 -18.11 5.88
N SER A 15 -3.84 -19.37 6.19
CA SER A 15 -2.95 -20.51 5.98
C SER A 15 -2.74 -20.80 4.50
N LEU A 16 -3.72 -20.52 3.64
CA LEU A 16 -3.54 -20.59 2.18
C LEU A 16 -2.53 -19.56 1.66
N ILE A 17 -2.56 -18.31 2.12
CA ILE A 17 -1.54 -17.30 1.75
C ILE A 17 -0.17 -17.74 2.24
N LEU A 18 -0.07 -18.14 3.51
CA LEU A 18 1.20 -18.56 4.09
C LEU A 18 1.72 -19.83 3.40
N ASP A 19 0.85 -20.76 3.03
CA ASP A 19 1.21 -21.98 2.30
C ASP A 19 1.63 -21.66 0.85
N GLU A 20 0.94 -20.76 0.14
CA GLU A 20 1.36 -20.30 -1.19
C GLU A 20 2.71 -19.58 -1.12
N PHE A 21 2.89 -18.70 -0.14
CA PHE A 21 4.14 -18.01 0.11
C PHE A 21 5.28 -18.98 0.47
N ARG A 22 4.99 -19.97 1.34
CA ARG A 22 5.92 -21.04 1.72
C ARG A 22 6.22 -22.01 0.57
N SER A 23 5.30 -22.15 -0.38
CA SER A 23 5.50 -22.97 -1.59
C SER A 23 6.43 -22.31 -2.62
N GLY A 24 6.95 -21.10 -2.33
CA GLY A 24 7.84 -20.36 -3.20
C GLY A 24 7.12 -19.54 -4.28
N LYS A 25 5.78 -19.49 -4.26
CA LYS A 25 5.03 -18.54 -5.09
C LYS A 25 5.21 -17.15 -4.49
N ARG A 26 6.03 -16.34 -5.15
CA ARG A 26 6.29 -14.95 -4.79
C ARG A 26 5.01 -14.13 -4.94
N LEU A 27 4.62 -13.40 -3.89
CA LEU A 27 3.55 -12.42 -3.99
C LEU A 27 4.07 -11.23 -4.81
N SER A 28 3.58 -11.06 -6.03
CA SER A 28 4.01 -9.93 -6.85
C SER A 28 3.43 -8.61 -6.38
N ARG A 29 2.32 -8.62 -5.64
CA ARG A 29 1.60 -7.41 -5.24
C ARG A 29 1.12 -7.46 -3.80
N ILE A 30 1.20 -6.33 -3.11
CA ILE A 30 0.65 -6.15 -1.77
C ILE A 30 -0.08 -4.81 -1.72
N GLY A 31 -1.26 -4.79 -1.11
CA GLY A 31 -2.00 -3.57 -0.78
C GLY A 31 -2.09 -3.40 0.73
N ILE A 32 -1.86 -2.18 1.19
CA ILE A 32 -2.04 -1.76 2.59
C ILE A 32 -3.05 -0.62 2.56
N SER A 33 -4.12 -0.75 3.32
CA SER A 33 -5.01 0.37 3.55
C SER A 33 -5.49 0.46 4.98
N PHE A 34 -5.85 1.68 5.38
CA PHE A 34 -6.47 1.91 6.68
C PHE A 34 -7.70 2.79 6.52
N LEU A 35 -8.79 2.32 7.12
CA LEU A 35 -10.07 3.01 7.11
C LEU A 35 -10.80 2.74 8.43
N LYS A 36 -11.17 3.80 9.16
CA LYS A 36 -12.03 3.73 10.36
C LYS A 36 -11.56 2.68 11.40
N GLY A 37 -10.28 2.71 11.78
CA GLY A 37 -9.76 1.79 12.80
C GLY A 37 -9.53 0.35 12.30
N THR A 38 -9.57 0.13 10.98
CA THR A 38 -9.32 -1.17 10.36
C THR A 38 -8.10 -1.09 9.45
N ILE A 39 -7.10 -1.94 9.72
CA ILE A 39 -5.99 -2.19 8.79
C ILE A 39 -6.42 -3.29 7.84
N THR A 40 -6.29 -3.06 6.54
CA THR A 40 -6.56 -4.05 5.50
C THR A 40 -5.28 -4.37 4.76
N LEU A 41 -4.92 -5.64 4.72
CA LEU A 41 -3.86 -6.16 3.86
C LEU A 41 -4.51 -6.89 2.68
N SER A 42 -4.11 -6.55 1.46
CA SER A 42 -4.65 -7.10 0.22
C SER A 42 -3.58 -7.80 -0.58
N PHE A 43 -3.91 -8.96 -1.13
CA PHE A 43 -3.01 -9.81 -1.90
C PHE A 43 -3.69 -10.32 -3.17
N PRO A 44 -2.95 -10.61 -4.25
CA PRO A 44 -3.47 -11.39 -5.37
C PRO A 44 -4.05 -12.70 -4.82
N GLY A 45 -5.31 -12.97 -5.11
CA GLY A 45 -5.93 -14.24 -4.71
C GLY A 45 -5.81 -15.30 -5.81
N PRO A 46 -5.91 -16.59 -5.46
CA PRO A 46 -6.08 -17.64 -6.46
C PRO A 46 -7.44 -17.49 -7.15
N PHE A 47 -7.45 -17.67 -8.47
CA PHE A 47 -8.68 -17.65 -9.26
C PHE A 47 -9.69 -18.66 -8.68
N PRO A 48 -10.99 -18.29 -8.50
CA PRO A 48 -11.70 -17.13 -9.04
C PRO A 48 -11.73 -15.89 -8.13
N SER A 49 -11.06 -15.87 -6.99
CA SER A 49 -11.00 -14.70 -6.11
C SER A 49 -9.82 -13.81 -6.53
N PRO A 50 -10.04 -12.70 -7.28
CA PRO A 50 -8.93 -11.93 -7.84
C PRO A 50 -8.09 -11.23 -6.77
N THR A 51 -8.63 -11.06 -5.56
CA THR A 51 -7.94 -10.40 -4.45
C THR A 51 -8.40 -11.03 -3.13
N LEU A 52 -7.44 -11.41 -2.30
CA LEU A 52 -7.68 -11.84 -0.92
C LEU A 52 -7.39 -10.66 0.01
N GLN A 53 -8.30 -10.41 0.95
CA GLN A 53 -8.20 -9.30 1.89
C GLN A 53 -8.24 -9.84 3.32
N ILE A 54 -7.31 -9.37 4.15
CA ILE A 54 -7.28 -9.62 5.59
C ILE A 54 -7.56 -8.31 6.30
N PHE A 55 -8.56 -8.31 7.17
CA PHE A 55 -8.95 -7.14 7.94
C PHE A 55 -8.53 -7.33 9.40
N TYR A 56 -7.87 -6.32 9.96
CA TYR A 56 -7.49 -6.25 11.36
C TYR A 56 -8.20 -5.05 11.98
N THR A 57 -9.17 -5.31 12.85
CA THR A 57 -10.02 -4.27 13.44
C THR A 57 -9.71 -4.12 14.93
N GLU A 58 -9.72 -2.89 15.42
CA GLU A 58 -9.67 -2.61 16.85
C GLU A 58 -10.85 -3.27 17.56
N LYS A 59 -10.54 -4.05 18.59
CA LYS A 59 -11.58 -4.73 19.38
C LYS A 59 -12.31 -3.69 20.22
N SER A 60 -13.52 -3.31 19.81
CA SER A 60 -14.42 -2.55 20.69
C SER A 60 -15.13 -3.54 21.64
N GLU A 61 -15.51 -3.11 22.85
CA GLU A 61 -16.24 -3.96 23.81
C GLU A 61 -17.52 -4.59 23.22
N ASN A 62 -18.03 -4.03 22.12
CA ASN A 62 -19.26 -4.45 21.44
C ASN A 62 -19.06 -5.22 20.11
N LEU A 63 -17.83 -5.34 19.58
CA LEU A 63 -17.55 -6.03 18.31
C LEU A 63 -16.33 -6.95 18.48
N SER A 64 -16.58 -8.26 18.48
CA SER A 64 -15.59 -9.29 18.81
C SER A 64 -14.87 -9.90 17.61
N GLU A 65 -15.01 -9.37 16.39
CA GLU A 65 -14.74 -10.16 15.19
C GLU A 65 -13.70 -9.51 14.26
N ILE A 66 -12.56 -10.18 14.13
CA ILE A 66 -11.65 -10.08 12.99
C ILE A 66 -12.38 -10.78 11.82
N GLY A 67 -12.88 -10.01 10.85
CA GLY A 67 -13.64 -10.54 9.73
C GLY A 67 -12.74 -10.89 8.54
N LEU A 68 -12.78 -12.15 8.10
CA LEU A 68 -12.34 -12.56 6.76
C LEU A 68 -13.61 -12.82 5.92
N THR A 69 -13.79 -12.15 4.78
CA THR A 69 -14.73 -12.62 3.74
C THR A 69 -14.03 -13.76 2.99
N ASN A 70 -14.39 -15.06 3.10
CA ASN A 70 -15.68 -15.72 2.86
C ASN A 70 -16.09 -16.81 3.88
N ASN A 71 -15.52 -16.86 5.10
CA ASN A 71 -16.09 -17.67 6.19
C ASN A 71 -15.40 -17.36 7.54
N PRO A 72 -15.95 -16.48 8.39
CA PRO A 72 -15.25 -16.00 9.57
C PRO A 72 -15.46 -16.98 10.73
N LYS A 73 -14.65 -18.03 10.80
CA LYS A 73 -14.52 -18.84 12.02
C LYS A 73 -13.07 -19.27 12.27
N SER A 74 -12.21 -18.32 12.63
CA SER A 74 -11.08 -18.59 13.54
C SER A 74 -10.31 -17.34 13.96
N LEU A 75 -10.37 -17.06 15.28
CA LEU A 75 -9.30 -16.73 16.24
C LEU A 75 -8.38 -15.50 16.00
N GLN A 76 -8.29 -14.60 16.99
CA GLN A 76 -7.25 -14.55 18.06
C GLN A 76 -7.42 -13.27 18.91
N ARG A 77 -7.27 -13.34 20.24
CA ARG A 77 -7.23 -12.16 21.13
C ARG A 77 -5.85 -11.49 21.00
N GLY A 78 -5.80 -10.18 20.74
CA GLY A 78 -4.54 -9.42 20.70
C GLY A 78 -4.71 -7.98 20.21
N ASN A 79 -3.63 -7.20 20.23
CA ASN A 79 -3.60 -5.88 19.59
C ASN A 79 -3.58 -6.08 18.06
N PHE A 80 -4.65 -5.69 17.39
CA PHE A 80 -4.85 -5.89 15.95
C PHE A 80 -3.70 -5.33 15.09
N ARG A 81 -3.04 -4.25 15.54
CA ARG A 81 -1.85 -3.69 14.88
C ARG A 81 -0.67 -4.65 14.94
N ASP A 82 -0.41 -5.27 16.10
CA ASP A 82 0.70 -6.21 16.26
C ASP A 82 0.52 -7.45 15.38
N LEU A 83 -0.73 -7.94 15.26
CA LEU A 83 -1.06 -9.05 14.36
C LEU A 83 -0.85 -8.68 12.88
N ALA A 84 -1.31 -7.50 12.47
CA ALA A 84 -1.10 -7.00 11.11
C ALA A 84 0.38 -6.86 10.77
N VAL A 85 1.16 -6.32 11.72
CA VAL A 85 2.62 -6.21 11.56
C VAL A 85 3.25 -7.58 11.43
N ASP A 86 2.97 -8.52 12.32
CA ASP A 86 3.58 -9.87 12.30
C ASP A 86 3.30 -10.62 10.99
N ASP A 87 2.09 -10.50 10.46
CA ASP A 87 1.73 -11.11 9.19
C ASP A 87 2.43 -10.42 8.01
N MET A 88 2.51 -9.09 8.02
CA MET A 88 3.25 -8.33 7.01
C MET A 88 4.75 -8.66 7.01
N ILE A 89 5.38 -8.75 8.19
CA ILE A 89 6.79 -9.16 8.32
C ILE A 89 6.99 -10.53 7.69
N LYS A 90 6.18 -11.54 8.05
CA LYS A 90 6.31 -12.91 7.50
C LYS A 90 6.23 -12.94 5.97
N ILE A 91 5.40 -12.08 5.38
CA ILE A 91 5.23 -11.95 3.93
C ILE A 91 6.40 -11.21 3.28
N LEU A 92 6.97 -10.22 3.97
CA LEU A 92 8.10 -9.47 3.42
C LEU A 92 9.43 -10.25 3.58
N THR A 93 9.63 -10.97 4.69
CA THR A 93 10.88 -11.70 4.99
C THR A 93 11.00 -13.07 4.32
N GLY A 94 10.37 -13.27 3.16
CA GLY A 94 10.49 -14.52 2.38
C GLY A 94 11.91 -14.82 1.89
N PRO A 95 12.16 -16.04 1.38
CA PRO A 95 13.50 -16.47 0.96
C PRO A 95 14.12 -15.55 -0.10
N GLY A 96 15.45 -15.41 -0.01
CA GLY A 96 16.26 -14.35 -0.63
C GLY A 96 16.03 -14.08 -2.12
N ASP A 97 16.23 -12.81 -2.48
CA ASP A 97 15.97 -12.18 -3.78
C ASP A 97 14.48 -11.98 -4.11
N TYR A 98 13.64 -11.90 -3.08
CA TYR A 98 12.25 -11.51 -3.21
C TYR A 98 12.14 -10.06 -3.69
N LYS A 99 11.51 -9.89 -4.85
CA LYS A 99 11.23 -8.61 -5.47
C LYS A 99 9.73 -8.42 -5.50
N LEU A 100 9.26 -7.32 -4.89
CA LEU A 100 7.85 -6.96 -4.90
C LEU A 100 7.57 -6.13 -6.16
N GLU A 101 6.70 -6.59 -7.05
CA GLU A 101 6.40 -5.82 -8.27
C GLU A 101 5.57 -4.58 -7.97
N ASN A 102 4.59 -4.69 -7.06
CA ASN A 102 3.70 -3.59 -6.74
C ASN A 102 3.36 -3.52 -5.24
N LEU A 103 3.58 -2.36 -4.65
CA LEU A 103 2.99 -1.99 -3.36
C LEU A 103 1.90 -0.96 -3.60
N THR A 104 0.72 -1.16 -3.01
CA THR A 104 -0.33 -0.14 -2.97
C THR A 104 -0.51 0.36 -1.54
N ILE A 105 -0.45 1.66 -1.35
CA ILE A 105 -0.70 2.37 -0.09
C ILE A 105 -1.94 3.22 -0.28
N ALA A 106 -3.00 2.99 0.50
CA ALA A 106 -4.26 3.72 0.37
C ALA A 106 -4.90 4.04 1.71
N GLY A 107 -5.68 5.12 1.76
CA GLY A 107 -6.35 5.54 2.99
C GLY A 107 -5.42 6.28 3.96
N GLU A 108 -5.88 6.49 5.19
CA GLU A 108 -5.13 7.21 6.23
C GLU A 108 -4.21 6.24 6.96
N ILE A 109 -2.94 6.15 6.59
CA ILE A 109 -2.05 5.15 7.17
C ILE A 109 -1.88 5.37 8.68
N ASP A 110 -2.20 4.35 9.47
CA ASP A 110 -2.07 4.37 10.93
C ASP A 110 -0.60 4.52 11.35
N ASN A 111 -0.28 5.64 12.02
CA ASN A 111 1.09 5.98 12.46
C ASN A 111 1.72 4.88 13.32
N LEU A 112 0.96 4.35 14.29
CA LEU A 112 1.46 3.36 15.22
C LEU A 112 1.76 2.03 14.52
N PHE A 113 0.93 1.61 13.56
CA PHE A 113 1.18 0.47 12.70
C PHE A 113 2.44 0.67 11.86
N ALA A 114 2.56 1.82 11.17
CA ALA A 114 3.72 2.10 10.32
C ALA A 114 5.03 2.14 11.13
N GLN A 115 5.01 2.74 12.32
CA GLN A 115 6.14 2.75 13.24
C GLN A 115 6.52 1.33 13.67
N LYS A 116 5.57 0.54 14.19
CA LYS A 116 5.82 -0.84 14.63
C LYS A 116 6.34 -1.74 13.51
N LEU A 117 5.84 -1.53 12.29
CA LEU A 117 6.31 -2.25 11.12
C LEU A 117 7.77 -1.89 10.82
N SER A 118 8.11 -0.59 10.84
CA SER A 118 9.49 -0.10 10.67
C SER A 118 10.44 -0.72 11.68
N GLU A 119 10.11 -0.63 12.98
CA GLU A 119 10.94 -1.15 14.07
C GLU A 119 11.21 -2.66 13.95
N LYS A 120 10.21 -3.45 13.55
CA LYS A 120 10.39 -4.90 13.34
C LYS A 120 11.16 -5.23 12.06
N PHE A 121 11.14 -4.35 11.07
CA PHE A 121 11.74 -4.61 9.76
C PHE A 121 13.22 -4.24 9.67
N GLU A 122 13.76 -3.43 10.59
CA GLU A 122 15.16 -2.94 10.61
C GLU A 122 16.24 -4.03 10.49
N ASN A 123 15.89 -5.31 10.66
CA ASN A 123 16.83 -6.45 10.63
C ASN A 123 16.78 -7.32 9.34
N HIS A 124 15.98 -6.99 8.31
CA HIS A 124 15.69 -7.94 7.19
C HIS A 124 15.76 -7.35 5.76
N SER A 125 16.43 -6.22 5.54
CA SER A 125 16.25 -5.38 4.34
C SER A 125 17.12 -5.77 3.12
N LYS A 126 16.55 -6.58 2.22
CA LYS A 126 17.00 -6.70 0.80
C LYS A 126 15.83 -6.67 -0.20
N ILE A 127 14.69 -6.11 0.19
CA ILE A 127 13.51 -6.09 -0.69
C ILE A 127 13.60 -4.90 -1.62
N HIS A 128 13.58 -5.21 -2.91
CA HIS A 128 13.44 -4.24 -3.99
C HIS A 128 11.97 -4.18 -4.42
N VAL A 129 11.46 -2.96 -4.64
CA VAL A 129 10.09 -2.73 -5.13
C VAL A 129 10.14 -2.08 -6.50
N ASP A 130 9.42 -2.64 -7.48
CA ASP A 130 9.35 -2.05 -8.82
C ASP A 130 8.44 -0.81 -8.85
N SER A 131 7.26 -0.88 -8.25
CA SER A 131 6.31 0.23 -8.27
C SER A 131 5.57 0.36 -6.95
N VAL A 132 5.44 1.60 -6.46
CA VAL A 132 4.56 1.93 -5.35
C VAL A 132 3.43 2.83 -5.85
N GLN A 133 2.18 2.44 -5.62
CA GLN A 133 1.00 3.28 -5.84
C GLN A 133 0.57 3.89 -4.51
N ILE A 134 0.49 5.23 -4.46
CA ILE A 134 0.03 5.96 -3.29
C ILE A 134 -1.29 6.64 -3.63
N TYR A 135 -2.37 6.21 -2.99
CA TYR A 135 -3.67 6.86 -3.06
C TYR A 135 -3.81 7.80 -1.88
N MET A 136 -3.48 9.08 -2.11
CA MET A 136 -3.58 10.10 -1.08
C MET A 136 -5.03 10.57 -0.95
N TYR A 137 -5.57 10.47 0.25
CA TYR A 137 -6.88 11.03 0.60
C TYR A 137 -6.66 12.20 1.56
N GLY A 138 -7.22 13.37 1.25
CA GLY A 138 -7.31 14.57 2.10
C GLY A 138 -6.25 14.68 3.20
N SER A 139 -6.58 14.25 4.41
CA SER A 139 -5.84 14.33 5.68
C SER A 139 -4.63 13.40 5.85
N SER A 140 -4.20 12.68 4.81
CA SER A 140 -3.11 11.69 4.95
C SER A 140 -1.81 12.32 5.46
N GLU A 141 -1.35 11.90 6.63
CA GLU A 141 -0.05 12.27 7.17
C GLU A 141 1.09 11.63 6.35
N THR A 142 2.20 12.35 6.21
CA THR A 142 3.33 11.93 5.37
C THR A 142 4.33 11.05 6.13
N ALA A 143 4.45 11.24 7.45
CA ALA A 143 5.29 10.43 8.32
C ALA A 143 5.04 8.91 8.21
N PRO A 144 3.79 8.40 8.30
CA PRO A 144 3.55 6.96 8.18
C PRO A 144 3.86 6.44 6.78
N VAL A 145 3.63 7.24 5.73
CA VAL A 145 4.00 6.89 4.35
C VAL A 145 5.52 6.76 4.23
N ASN A 146 6.29 7.72 4.75
CA ASN A 146 7.74 7.64 4.78
C ASN A 146 8.24 6.40 5.51
N ASN A 147 7.67 6.08 6.68
CA ASN A 147 8.03 4.89 7.45
C ASN A 147 7.84 3.61 6.62
N LEU A 148 6.74 3.52 5.85
CA LEU A 148 6.51 2.39 4.95
C LEU A 148 7.48 2.37 3.75
N LEU A 149 7.75 3.50 3.12
CA LEU A 149 8.63 3.56 1.95
C LEU A 149 10.09 3.26 2.33
N ASN A 150 10.52 3.68 3.52
CA ASN A 150 11.87 3.44 4.05
C ASN A 150 12.13 1.98 4.43
N LEU A 151 11.10 1.11 4.43
CA LEU A 151 11.28 -0.34 4.61
C LEU A 151 12.06 -0.97 3.46
N PHE A 152 12.00 -0.37 2.27
CA PHE A 152 12.50 -0.99 1.04
C PHE A 152 13.88 -0.46 0.67
N GLN A 153 14.76 -1.37 0.24
CA GLN A 153 16.13 -1.01 -0.14
C GLN A 153 16.16 -0.08 -1.36
N SER A 154 15.29 -0.36 -2.33
CA SER A 154 15.10 0.52 -3.48
C SER A 154 13.67 0.46 -3.97
N ILE A 155 13.20 1.60 -4.47
CA ILE A 155 11.92 1.75 -5.15
C ILE A 155 12.23 2.31 -6.53
N LYS A 156 11.78 1.64 -7.58
CA LYS A 156 12.02 2.09 -8.94
C LYS A 156 11.09 3.24 -9.34
N GLU A 157 9.77 3.06 -9.17
CA GLU A 157 8.77 4.08 -9.51
C GLU A 157 7.78 4.31 -8.37
N ILE A 158 7.37 5.57 -8.19
CA ILE A 158 6.24 5.93 -7.32
C ILE A 158 5.14 6.59 -8.17
N ASP A 159 3.94 6.02 -8.14
CA ASP A 159 2.74 6.50 -8.79
C ASP A 159 1.80 7.08 -7.72
N ILE A 160 1.59 8.40 -7.76
CA ILE A 160 0.72 9.15 -6.85
C ILE A 160 -0.61 9.40 -7.53
N LYS A 161 -1.68 8.92 -6.90
CA LYS A 161 -3.06 9.10 -7.33
C LYS A 161 -3.79 9.95 -6.32
N SER A 162 -4.32 11.07 -6.78
CA SER A 162 -5.21 11.95 -6.02
C SER A 162 -6.53 12.08 -6.78
N LYS A 163 -7.65 12.17 -6.04
CA LYS A 163 -8.96 12.50 -6.63
C LYS A 163 -9.11 14.00 -6.88
N ASP A 164 -8.34 14.81 -6.17
CA ASP A 164 -8.42 16.27 -6.18
C ASP A 164 -7.24 16.86 -6.94
N LEU A 165 -7.43 18.07 -7.48
CA LEU A 165 -6.36 18.82 -8.12
C LEU A 165 -5.25 19.04 -7.08
N PRO A 166 -3.98 18.72 -7.40
CA PRO A 166 -2.85 19.16 -6.59
C PRO A 166 -2.93 20.66 -6.32
N ASP A 167 -2.98 21.08 -5.07
CA ASP A 167 -2.89 22.47 -4.63
C ASP A 167 -1.61 22.69 -3.81
N GLU A 168 -1.48 23.85 -3.16
CA GLU A 168 -0.29 24.14 -2.33
C GLU A 168 -0.21 23.18 -1.13
N GLU A 169 -1.33 22.84 -0.49
CA GLU A 169 -1.38 21.88 0.61
C GLU A 169 -0.92 20.49 0.17
N PHE A 170 -1.40 20.01 -0.98
CA PHE A 170 -0.97 18.76 -1.57
C PHE A 170 0.51 18.78 -1.95
N THR A 171 1.01 19.90 -2.49
CA THR A 171 2.42 20.09 -2.83
C THR A 171 3.30 19.95 -1.59
N ASP A 172 2.92 20.58 -0.48
CA ASP A 172 3.68 20.52 0.76
C ASP A 172 3.64 19.13 1.40
N LYS A 173 2.52 18.40 1.28
CA LYS A 173 2.45 16.98 1.64
C LYS A 173 3.42 16.14 0.82
N LEU A 174 3.45 16.32 -0.50
CA LEU A 174 4.38 15.57 -1.36
C LEU A 174 5.84 15.89 -1.04
N LYS A 175 6.19 17.16 -0.75
CA LYS A 175 7.55 17.51 -0.29
C LYS A 175 7.93 16.79 1.01
N GLY A 176 6.94 16.49 1.86
CA GLY A 176 7.12 15.70 3.07
C GLY A 176 7.49 14.24 2.80
N ILE A 177 7.22 13.71 1.60
CA ILE A 177 7.57 12.33 1.22
C ILE A 177 9.00 12.29 0.68
N THR A 178 9.97 12.00 1.55
CA THR A 178 11.40 12.11 1.22
C THR A 178 11.86 11.10 0.17
N ALA A 179 11.21 9.92 0.13
CA ALA A 179 11.50 8.87 -0.83
C ALA A 179 11.34 9.30 -2.29
N LEU A 180 10.50 10.30 -2.58
CA LEU A 180 10.28 10.79 -3.96
C LEU A 180 11.55 11.30 -4.63
N LYS A 181 12.58 11.70 -3.86
CA LYS A 181 13.85 12.19 -4.38
C LYS A 181 14.82 11.07 -4.80
N ASN A 182 14.55 9.84 -4.36
CA ASN A 182 15.47 8.70 -4.47
C ASN A 182 14.97 7.60 -5.42
N VAL A 183 13.94 7.89 -6.23
CA VAL A 183 13.36 6.95 -7.20
C VAL A 183 13.65 7.36 -8.64
N GLU A 184 13.57 6.42 -9.57
CA GLU A 184 13.86 6.70 -10.99
C GLU A 184 12.79 7.58 -11.64
N MET A 185 11.54 7.40 -11.24
CA MET A 185 10.39 8.13 -11.78
C MET A 185 9.30 8.33 -10.73
N VAL A 186 8.73 9.53 -10.71
CA VAL A 186 7.49 9.82 -9.98
C VAL A 186 6.38 10.14 -10.98
N THR A 187 5.32 9.37 -11.00
CA THR A 187 4.12 9.65 -11.81
C THR A 187 3.06 10.29 -10.92
N ILE A 188 2.54 11.46 -11.28
CA ILE A 188 1.48 12.14 -10.54
C ILE A 188 0.25 12.24 -11.43
N HIS A 189 -0.86 11.64 -11.00
CA HIS A 189 -2.12 11.66 -11.74
C HIS A 189 -3.03 12.80 -11.25
N ASN A 190 -3.54 13.57 -12.20
CA ASN A 190 -4.52 14.63 -11.98
C ASN A 190 -5.85 14.24 -12.65
N THR A 191 -6.85 13.97 -11.81
CA THR A 191 -8.13 13.43 -12.28
C THR A 191 -9.31 14.43 -12.20
N ARG A 192 -9.13 15.70 -11.76
CA ARG A 192 -10.27 16.61 -11.55
C ARG A 192 -9.98 18.13 -11.63
N ASN A 193 -10.95 18.88 -12.19
CA ASN A 193 -11.17 20.35 -12.22
C ASN A 193 -9.94 21.28 -12.14
N ASP A 194 -9.60 21.91 -13.26
CA ASP A 194 -8.43 22.78 -13.45
C ASP A 194 -8.64 24.26 -13.09
N HIS A 195 -9.48 24.57 -12.10
CA HIS A 195 -9.74 25.97 -11.72
C HIS A 195 -8.54 26.66 -11.06
N VAL A 196 -7.59 25.88 -10.51
CA VAL A 196 -6.37 26.38 -9.89
C VAL A 196 -5.18 25.89 -10.71
N PHE A 197 -4.21 26.76 -10.96
CA PHE A 197 -2.96 26.39 -11.62
C PHE A 197 -1.99 25.82 -10.59
N TRP A 198 -1.57 24.57 -10.80
CA TRP A 198 -0.57 23.90 -9.99
C TRP A 198 0.76 23.82 -10.73
N ASP A 199 1.84 24.24 -10.06
CA ASP A 199 3.19 24.20 -10.59
C ASP A 199 3.96 23.00 -10.01
N PRO A 200 4.11 21.90 -10.76
CA PRO A 200 4.82 20.71 -10.29
C PRO A 200 6.33 20.94 -10.10
N ALA A 201 6.92 21.99 -10.68
CA ALA A 201 8.34 22.30 -10.50
C ALA A 201 8.68 22.59 -9.03
N ARG A 202 7.70 23.05 -8.24
CA ARG A 202 7.82 23.28 -6.79
C ARG A 202 8.11 22.03 -5.96
N LEU A 203 7.88 20.83 -6.51
CA LEU A 203 8.17 19.57 -5.81
C LEU A 203 9.67 19.28 -5.69
N MET A 204 10.51 19.87 -6.55
CA MET A 204 11.95 19.63 -6.58
C MET A 204 12.32 18.13 -6.70
N ILE A 205 11.49 17.37 -7.41
CA ILE A 205 11.72 15.94 -7.70
C ILE A 205 12.57 15.85 -8.97
N PRO A 206 13.65 15.04 -9.01
CA PRO A 206 14.57 15.01 -10.15
C PRO A 206 13.91 14.62 -11.48
N ARG A 207 12.98 13.66 -11.44
CA ARG A 207 12.27 13.15 -12.61
C ARG A 207 10.84 12.82 -12.25
N PHE A 208 9.90 13.46 -12.92
CA PHE A 208 8.49 13.17 -12.75
C PHE A 208 7.74 13.26 -14.08
N THR A 209 6.62 12.54 -14.14
CA THR A 209 5.61 12.64 -15.20
C THR A 209 4.31 13.10 -14.56
N VAL A 210 3.68 14.15 -15.12
CA VAL A 210 2.33 14.54 -14.73
C VAL A 210 1.35 14.01 -15.76
N LYS A 211 0.41 13.17 -15.33
CA LYS A 211 -0.70 12.70 -16.16
C LYS A 211 -1.91 13.58 -15.89
N LEU A 212 -2.32 14.32 -16.92
CA LEU A 212 -3.44 15.25 -16.86
C LEU A 212 -4.61 14.65 -17.63
N ASP A 213 -5.68 14.25 -16.95
CA ASP A 213 -6.89 13.76 -17.62
C ASP A 213 -7.65 14.91 -18.30
N ARG A 214 -7.63 16.10 -17.68
CA ARG A 214 -8.23 17.34 -18.19
C ARG A 214 -7.43 18.56 -17.75
N ILE A 215 -7.17 19.48 -18.68
CA ILE A 215 -6.54 20.77 -18.41
C ILE A 215 -7.05 21.81 -19.43
N SER A 216 -7.31 23.05 -18.99
CA SER A 216 -7.62 24.15 -19.90
C SER A 216 -6.37 24.55 -20.68
N VAL A 217 -6.61 25.05 -21.89
CA VAL A 217 -5.54 25.57 -22.75
C VAL A 217 -4.71 26.63 -22.04
N HIS A 218 -5.35 27.50 -21.25
CA HIS A 218 -4.65 28.54 -20.49
C HIS A 218 -3.63 27.94 -19.50
N ASN A 219 -4.05 26.95 -18.70
CA ASN A 219 -3.17 26.31 -17.71
C ASN A 219 -2.10 25.44 -18.38
N TYR A 220 -2.42 24.74 -19.47
CA TYR A 220 -1.43 23.97 -20.22
C TYR A 220 -0.29 24.86 -20.75
N VAL A 221 -0.63 26.00 -21.36
CA VAL A 221 0.36 26.98 -21.82
C VAL A 221 1.19 27.55 -20.67
N ARG A 222 0.61 27.75 -19.49
CA ARG A 222 1.37 28.18 -18.31
C ARG A 222 2.37 27.11 -17.85
N MET A 223 2.00 25.82 -17.85
CA MET A 223 2.93 24.73 -17.48
C MET A 223 4.14 24.67 -18.43
N MET A 224 3.90 24.79 -19.74
CA MET A 224 4.96 24.74 -20.75
C MET A 224 5.94 25.92 -20.71
N LYS A 225 5.57 27.03 -20.05
CA LYS A 225 6.43 28.21 -19.89
C LYS A 225 7.32 28.15 -18.64
N VAL A 226 6.99 27.28 -17.70
CA VAL A 226 7.69 27.11 -16.41
C VAL A 226 8.70 25.96 -16.48
N SER A 227 8.68 25.17 -17.56
CA SER A 227 9.59 24.03 -17.80
C SER A 227 10.88 24.42 -18.51
#